data_AF-A0A380JTN1-F1
#
_entry.id   AF-A0A380JTN1-F1
#
_cell.length_a   1.000
_cell.length_b   1.000
_cell.length_c   1.000
_cell.angle_alpha   90.00
_cell.angle_beta   90.00
_cell.angle_gamma   90.00
#
_symmetry.space_group_name_H-M   'P 1'
#
loop_
_entity.id
_entity.type
_entity.pdbx_description
1 polymer ?
#
loop_
_entity_poly.entity_id
_entity_poly.type
_entity_poly.pdbx_seq_one_letter_code
_entity_poly.pdbx_strand_id
1 'polypeptide(L)'
;MTITDKDYNELSNRVYNVDSGKEGVVHEQEGQEIIDDTYKILKAEDNPDNGMQVRTVGAIKGGEVGKNYIVIVYAGINHLTAI
;
A
#
# COMPACT_ATOMS: atom_id res chain seq x y z
N MET A 1 12.45 10.48 -10.22
CA MET A 1 11.37 10.55 -9.24
C MET A 1 11.84 11.34 -8.04
N THR A 2 11.05 12.34 -7.64
CA THR A 2 11.18 13.05 -6.37
C THR A 2 10.05 12.57 -5.50
N ILE A 3 10.36 12.16 -4.27
CA ILE A 3 9.38 11.63 -3.32
C ILE A 3 8.95 12.77 -2.40
N THR A 4 7.66 12.88 -2.16
CA THR A 4 7.03 14.01 -1.50
C THR A 4 6.08 13.56 -0.39
N ASP A 5 5.72 14.49 0.51
CA ASP A 5 4.71 14.26 1.55
C ASP A 5 3.34 13.86 0.97
N LYS A 6 3.03 14.32 -0.23
CA LYS A 6 1.83 13.91 -0.96
C LYS A 6 1.86 12.42 -1.29
N ASP A 7 3.01 11.88 -1.72
CA ASP A 7 3.16 10.47 -2.03
C ASP A 7 2.96 9.61 -0.78
N TYR A 8 3.53 10.03 0.36
CA TYR A 8 3.30 9.33 1.63
C TYR A 8 1.85 9.37 2.08
N ASN A 9 1.18 10.51 1.92
CA ASN A 9 -0.25 10.62 2.24
C ASN A 9 -1.10 9.71 1.35
N GLU A 10 -0.84 9.69 0.04
CA GLU A 10 -1.53 8.80 -0.88
C GLU A 10 -1.24 7.33 -0.57
N LEU A 11 0.01 6.99 -0.26
CA LEU A 11 0.39 5.65 0.15
C LEU A 11 -0.37 5.22 1.42
N SER A 12 -0.50 6.12 2.41
CA SER A 12 -1.25 5.90 3.65
C SER A 12 -2.75 5.77 3.43
N ASN A 13 -3.33 6.44 2.44
CA ASN A 13 -4.76 6.31 2.14
C ASN A 13 -5.06 5.01 1.38
N ARG A 14 -4.16 4.61 0.48
CA ARG A 14 -4.35 3.45 -0.40
C ARG A 14 -4.05 2.11 0.26
N VAL A 15 -3.36 2.05 1.40
CA VAL A 15 -3.14 0.78 2.14
C VAL A 15 -4.46 0.10 2.53
N TYR A 16 -5.52 0.87 2.72
CA TYR A 16 -6.86 0.35 2.96
C TYR A 16 -7.44 -0.44 1.77
N ASN A 17 -6.92 -0.26 0.55
CA ASN A 17 -7.36 -1.05 -0.62
C ASN A 17 -6.79 -2.47 -0.63
N VAL A 18 -5.89 -2.79 0.31
CA VAL A 18 -5.42 -4.17 0.54
C VAL A 18 -6.51 -5.01 1.20
N ASP A 19 -7.42 -4.39 1.95
CA ASP A 19 -8.59 -5.05 2.56
C ASP A 19 -9.41 -5.73 1.46
N SER A 20 -9.45 -7.06 1.52
CA SER A 20 -10.13 -7.91 0.54
C SER A 20 -11.65 -7.81 0.61
N GLY A 21 -12.20 -7.31 1.71
CA GLY A 21 -13.63 -7.08 1.91
C GLY A 21 -14.08 -5.66 1.62
N LYS A 22 -13.16 -4.73 1.30
CA LYS A 22 -13.51 -3.32 1.05
C LYS A 22 -14.30 -3.16 -0.25
N GLU A 23 -15.55 -2.69 -0.13
CA GLU A 23 -16.40 -2.43 -1.29
C GLU A 23 -16.05 -1.11 -2.00
N GLY A 24 -16.30 -1.07 -3.32
CA GLY A 24 -16.20 0.17 -4.11
C GLY A 24 -14.77 0.63 -4.44
N VAL A 25 -13.77 -0.24 -4.24
CA VAL A 25 -12.36 0.06 -4.55
C VAL A 25 -11.79 -0.94 -5.55
N VAL A 26 -10.67 -0.57 -6.16
CA VAL A 26 -9.79 -1.52 -6.85
C VAL A 26 -8.83 -2.09 -5.81
N HIS A 27 -8.88 -3.41 -5.59
CA HIS A 27 -8.01 -4.05 -4.61
C HIS A 27 -6.55 -4.02 -5.04
N GLU A 28 -5.69 -3.66 -4.09
CA GLU A 28 -4.26 -3.50 -4.31
C GLU A 28 -3.48 -4.71 -3.81
N GLN A 29 -2.71 -5.35 -4.71
CA GLN A 29 -2.08 -6.65 -4.50
C GLN A 29 -0.60 -6.63 -4.93
N GLU A 30 0.14 -7.64 -4.49
CA GLU A 30 1.54 -7.84 -4.86
C GLU A 30 1.76 -7.79 -6.38
N GLY A 31 2.81 -7.08 -6.80
CA GLY A 31 3.21 -6.93 -8.20
C GLY A 31 2.57 -5.77 -8.96
N GLN A 32 1.50 -5.17 -8.44
CA GLN A 32 0.86 -4.02 -9.09
C GLN A 32 1.68 -2.74 -8.98
N GLU A 33 1.55 -1.91 -10.02
CA GLU A 33 2.09 -0.55 -10.04
C GLU A 33 0.99 0.44 -9.64
N ILE A 34 1.36 1.42 -8.82
CA ILE A 34 0.42 2.36 -8.19
C ILE A 34 1.00 3.78 -8.21
N ILE A 35 0.12 4.76 -7.99
CA ILE A 35 0.42 6.20 -8.01
C ILE A 35 1.12 6.56 -9.33
N ASP A 36 0.37 6.50 -10.43
CA ASP A 36 0.86 6.77 -11.79
C ASP A 36 2.13 5.96 -12.15
N ASP A 37 2.12 4.68 -11.82
CA ASP A 37 3.21 3.72 -12.06
C ASP A 37 4.57 4.11 -11.46
N THR A 38 4.54 4.93 -10.40
CA THR A 38 5.76 5.39 -9.72
C THR A 38 6.18 4.51 -8.56
N TYR A 39 5.30 3.61 -8.09
CA TYR A 39 5.61 2.62 -7.07
C TYR A 39 5.13 1.24 -7.48
N LYS A 40 5.87 0.21 -7.05
CA LYS A 40 5.46 -1.19 -7.17
C LYS A 40 5.19 -1.80 -5.81
N ILE A 41 4.08 -2.51 -5.68
CA ILE A 41 3.77 -3.30 -4.49
C ILE A 41 4.66 -4.55 -4.50
N LEU A 42 5.53 -4.65 -3.49
CA LEU A 42 6.43 -5.78 -3.29
C LEU A 42 5.81 -6.87 -2.42
N LYS A 43 4.93 -6.46 -1.49
CA LYS A 43 4.12 -7.36 -0.68
C LYS A 43 2.88 -6.64 -0.18
N ALA A 44 1.77 -7.35 -0.08
CA ALA A 44 0.55 -6.89 0.57
C ALA A 44 -0.01 -8.03 1.44
N GLU A 45 -0.56 -7.68 2.59
CA GLU A 45 -1.20 -8.61 3.51
C GLU A 45 -2.43 -7.96 4.14
N ASP A 46 -3.54 -8.70 4.09
CA ASP A 46 -4.79 -8.41 4.77
C ASP A 46 -5.02 -9.51 5.79
N ASN A 47 -5.08 -9.13 7.07
CA ASN A 47 -5.33 -10.05 8.17
C ASN A 47 -6.71 -9.72 8.77
N PRO A 48 -7.76 -10.45 8.36
CA PRO A 48 -9.13 -10.18 8.83
C PRO A 48 -9.32 -10.52 10.31
N ASP A 49 -8.49 -11.39 10.90
CA ASP A 49 -8.63 -11.80 12.30
C ASP A 49 -8.31 -10.65 13.26
N ASN A 50 -7.36 -9.78 12.89
CA ASN A 50 -6.96 -8.62 13.70
C ASN A 50 -7.26 -7.27 13.01
N GLY A 51 -7.88 -7.28 11.83
CA GLY A 51 -8.23 -6.10 11.07
C GLY A 51 -7.04 -5.33 10.48
N MET A 52 -5.85 -5.93 10.41
CA MET A 52 -4.64 -5.29 9.90
C MET A 52 -4.59 -5.35 8.38
N GLN A 53 -4.26 -4.22 7.75
CA GLN A 53 -3.79 -4.17 6.37
C GLN A 53 -2.38 -3.58 6.35
N VAL A 54 -1.49 -4.23 5.63
CA VAL A 54 -0.10 -3.79 5.47
C VAL A 54 0.36 -4.01 4.05
N ARG A 55 1.25 -3.13 3.59
CA ARG A 55 1.95 -3.31 2.33
C ARG A 55 3.36 -2.78 2.36
N THR A 56 4.19 -3.36 1.51
CA THR A 56 5.54 -2.88 1.21
C THR A 56 5.58 -2.43 -0.23
N VAL A 57 6.08 -1.22 -0.48
CA VAL A 57 6.25 -0.66 -1.83
C VAL A 57 7.71 -0.27 -2.06
N GLY A 58 8.14 -0.37 -3.31
CA GLY A 58 9.40 0.20 -3.78
C GLY A 58 9.15 1.26 -4.84
N ALA A 59 9.92 2.35 -4.81
CA ALA A 59 9.82 3.38 -5.84
C ALA A 59 10.40 2.89 -7.17
N ILE A 60 9.73 3.19 -8.29
CA ILE A 60 10.20 2.88 -9.64
C ILE A 60 11.06 4.05 -10.14
N LYS A 61 12.28 3.76 -10.56
CA LYS A 61 13.19 4.75 -11.15
C LYS A 61 13.88 4.16 -12.37
N GLY A 62 13.52 4.68 -13.55
CA GLY A 62 14.07 4.19 -14.82
C GLY A 62 13.52 2.83 -15.26
N GLY A 63 12.29 2.50 -14.88
CA GLY A 63 11.60 1.26 -15.27
C GLY A 63 11.86 0.05 -14.34
N GLU A 64 12.68 0.22 -13.31
CA GLU A 64 12.95 -0.82 -12.31
C GLU A 64 12.66 -0.32 -10.89
N VAL A 65 12.36 -1.25 -9.99
CA VAL A 65 12.21 -0.96 -8.55
C VAL A 65 13.57 -0.60 -7.95
N GLY A 66 13.69 0.63 -7.46
CA GLY A 66 14.86 1.10 -6.75
C GLY A 66 15.02 0.42 -5.40
N LYS A 67 16.13 -0.27 -5.19
CA LYS A 67 16.46 -0.95 -3.92
C LYS A 67 16.80 0.01 -2.78
N ASN A 68 17.00 1.29 -3.10
CA ASN A 68 17.39 2.34 -2.16
C ASN A 68 16.20 3.04 -1.49
N TYR A 69 14.96 2.70 -1.88
CA TYR A 69 13.77 3.30 -1.30
C TYR A 69 12.63 2.29 -1.21
N ILE A 70 12.39 1.82 0.01
CA ILE A 70 11.33 0.89 0.36
C ILE A 70 10.51 1.52 1.47
N VAL A 71 9.18 1.46 1.35
CA VAL A 71 8.24 1.96 2.36
C VAL A 71 7.36 0.81 2.79
N ILE A 72 7.22 0.64 4.11
CA ILE A 72 6.22 -0.26 4.71
C ILE A 72 5.10 0.64 5.25
N VAL A 73 3.89 0.38 4.80
CA VAL A 73 2.70 1.16 5.13
C VAL A 73 1.73 0.25 5.87
N TYR A 74 1.29 0.69 7.04
CA TYR A 74 0.25 0.04 7.82
C TYR A 74 -1.02 0.89 7.75
N ALA A 75 -2.16 0.24 7.56
CA ALA A 75 -3.43 0.89 7.85
C ALA A 75 -3.52 1.24 9.33
N GLY A 76 -4.26 2.30 9.63
CA GLY A 76 -4.74 2.53 10.99
C GLY A 76 -5.85 1.53 11.34
N ILE A 77 -6.80 1.95 12.15
CA ILE A 77 -7.99 1.14 12.45
C ILE A 77 -8.88 1.12 11.20
N ASN A 78 -9.10 -0.07 10.61
CA ASN A 78 -9.99 -0.24 9.46
C ASN A 78 -11.37 -0.76 9.88
N HIS A 79 -11.45 -1.57 10.95
CA HIS A 79 -12.70 -2.00 11.57
C HIS A 79 -12.48 -2.06 13.10
N LEU A 80 -13.37 -1.46 13.90
CA LEU A 80 -13.41 -1.71 15.34
C LEU A 80 -14.03 -3.09 15.56
N THR A 81 -13.22 -4.15 15.58
CA THR A 81 -13.60 -5.35 16.30
C THR A 81 -13.37 -5.06 17.78
N ALA A 82 -14.43 -4.71 18.50
CA ALA A 82 -14.40 -4.62 19.95
C ALA A 82 -13.88 -5.95 20.51
N ILE A 83 -12.76 -5.88 21.23
CA ILE A 83 -12.17 -6.99 21.98
C ILE A 83 -13.01 -7.25 23.23
#